data_AF-A0A9E3LMH4-F1
#
_entry.id   AF-A0A9E3LMH4-F1
#
_cell.length_a   1.000
_cell.length_b   1.000
_cell.length_c   1.000
_cell.angle_alpha   90.00
_cell.angle_beta   90.00
_cell.angle_gamma   90.00
#
_symmetry.space_group_name_H-M   'P 1'
#
loop_
_entity.id
_entity.type
_entity.pdbx_description
1 polymer ?
#
loop_
_entity_poly.entity_id
_entity_poly.type
_entity_poly.pdbx_seq_one_letter_code
_entity_poly.pdbx_strand_id
1 'polypeptide(L)'
;LTEAAERFALIAAHPVARTRRCPTEPAPAPDHAAPDHAAPESAAPESAAPESAAPENAVSEDGTPVDPFPTRRLRARPKKPLRLLPRGYGWLVRMGPDLVPYGIELAYFLAQPDMAELLATAPRLWNVLRPICRMFGITPPETLPLPPPRPARRATAARPDPVRMLRLSDAAAAREYGPQGYRPPLFGR
;
A
#
# COMPACT_ATOMS: atom_id res chain seq x y z
N LEU A 1 -22.78 6.18 -12.47
CA LEU A 1 -21.95 5.21 -11.73
C LEU A 1 -22.40 3.76 -11.93
N THR A 2 -23.68 3.50 -12.26
CA THR A 2 -24.23 2.15 -12.46
C THR A 2 -23.84 1.52 -13.81
N GLU A 3 -23.83 2.30 -14.91
CA GLU A 3 -23.52 1.77 -16.25
C GLU A 3 -22.07 1.27 -16.40
N ALA A 4 -21.11 1.94 -15.76
CA ALA A 4 -19.71 1.51 -15.74
C ALA A 4 -19.50 0.25 -14.89
N ALA A 5 -20.28 0.07 -13.82
CA ALA A 5 -20.25 -1.12 -12.98
C ALA A 5 -20.90 -2.33 -13.68
N GLU A 6 -21.98 -2.11 -14.44
CA GLU A 6 -22.65 -3.14 -15.24
C GLU A 6 -21.75 -3.63 -16.40
N ARG A 7 -21.02 -2.72 -17.06
CA ARG A 7 -20.01 -3.11 -18.06
C ARG A 7 -18.86 -3.92 -17.47
N PHE A 8 -18.42 -3.59 -16.26
CA PHE A 8 -17.37 -4.36 -15.56
C PHE A 8 -17.83 -5.77 -15.20
N ALA A 9 -19.09 -5.94 -14.78
CA ALA A 9 -19.67 -7.25 -14.48
C ALA A 9 -19.79 -8.13 -15.74
N LEU A 10 -20.14 -7.55 -16.89
CA LEU A 10 -20.20 -8.26 -18.18
C LEU A 10 -18.83 -8.75 -18.67
N ILE A 11 -17.75 -8.01 -18.40
CA ILE A 11 -16.39 -8.41 -18.79
C ILE A 11 -15.84 -9.49 -17.83
N ALA A 12 -16.12 -9.38 -16.53
CA ALA A 12 -15.69 -10.36 -15.53
C ALA A 12 -16.43 -11.70 -15.65
N ALA A 13 -17.63 -11.71 -16.23
CA ALA A 13 -18.44 -12.91 -16.45
C ALA A 13 -18.10 -13.68 -17.74
N HIS A 14 -17.16 -13.21 -18.57
CA HIS A 14 -16.76 -13.93 -19.79
C HIS A 14 -15.79 -15.08 -19.46
N PRO A 15 -16.18 -16.37 -19.61
CA PRO A 15 -15.30 -17.50 -19.39
C PRO A 15 -14.45 -17.75 -20.65
N VAL A 16 -13.59 -16.80 -21.02
CA VAL A 16 -12.74 -16.93 -22.23
C VAL A 16 -11.26 -16.87 -21.84
N ALA A 17 -10.81 -17.87 -21.07
CA ALA A 17 -9.36 -18.10 -20.91
C ALA A 17 -8.96 -19.53 -20.47
N ARG A 18 -9.85 -20.53 -20.54
CA ARG A 18 -9.44 -21.93 -20.37
C ARG A 18 -9.50 -22.67 -21.70
N THR A 19 -8.48 -22.44 -22.53
CA THR A 19 -7.83 -23.42 -23.45
C THR A 19 -7.01 -22.68 -24.49
N ARG A 20 -5.75 -22.37 -24.17
CA ARG A 20 -4.70 -22.28 -25.20
C ARG A 20 -3.75 -23.45 -24.99
N ARG A 21 -4.18 -24.65 -25.40
CA ARG A 21 -3.23 -25.67 -25.83
C ARG A 21 -2.72 -25.22 -27.19
N CYS A 22 -1.41 -25.14 -27.35
CA CYS A 22 -0.75 -24.91 -28.63
C CYS A 22 -1.29 -25.91 -29.67
N PRO A 23 -1.74 -25.46 -30.85
CA PRO A 23 -1.95 -26.38 -31.95
C PRO A 23 -0.58 -26.76 -32.49
N THR A 24 -0.16 -28.01 -32.24
CA THR A 24 0.80 -28.70 -33.10
C THR A 24 0.13 -28.88 -34.45
N GLU A 25 0.65 -28.20 -35.45
CA GLU A 25 0.26 -28.25 -36.86
C GLU A 25 0.27 -29.70 -37.39
N PRO A 26 -0.88 -30.29 -37.75
CA PRO A 26 -0.94 -31.51 -38.53
C PRO A 26 -1.18 -31.19 -40.01
N ALA A 27 -0.46 -31.92 -40.85
CA ALA A 27 -0.53 -31.99 -42.31
C ALA A 27 -1.97 -32.09 -42.90
N PRO A 28 -2.17 -31.78 -44.20
CA PRO A 28 -3.49 -31.45 -44.75
C PRO A 28 -4.40 -32.65 -45.05
N ALA A 29 -5.69 -32.43 -44.74
CA ALA A 29 -6.95 -32.98 -45.27
C ALA A 29 -7.20 -34.51 -45.18
N PRO A 30 -8.41 -34.93 -44.77
CA PRO A 30 -9.54 -34.93 -45.72
C PRO A 30 -10.85 -34.32 -45.19
N ASP A 31 -11.66 -33.86 -46.14
CA ASP A 31 -13.10 -33.58 -46.03
C ASP A 31 -13.81 -34.62 -45.17
N HIS A 32 -14.57 -34.21 -44.14
CA HIS A 32 -15.84 -34.87 -43.76
C HIS A 32 -16.64 -34.04 -42.74
N ALA A 33 -17.91 -33.84 -43.12
CA ALA A 33 -19.12 -33.74 -42.30
C ALA A 33 -19.25 -32.60 -41.27
N ALA A 34 -20.19 -31.70 -41.58
CA ALA A 34 -20.76 -30.72 -40.67
C ALA A 34 -21.39 -31.38 -39.42
N PRO A 35 -21.16 -30.83 -38.22
CA PRO A 35 -21.97 -31.13 -37.06
C PRO A 35 -23.11 -30.11 -36.93
N ASP A 36 -24.34 -30.64 -36.84
CA ASP A 36 -25.53 -29.91 -36.39
C ASP A 36 -25.29 -29.30 -35.00
N HIS A 37 -25.41 -27.98 -34.91
CA HIS A 37 -25.32 -27.24 -33.66
C HIS A 37 -26.69 -27.24 -32.95
N ALA A 38 -26.83 -28.06 -31.91
CA ALA A 38 -27.89 -27.93 -30.94
C ALA A 38 -27.68 -26.67 -30.08
N ALA A 39 -28.69 -25.81 -30.04
CA ALA A 39 -28.73 -24.59 -29.26
C ALA A 39 -28.75 -24.87 -27.74
N PRO A 40 -27.94 -24.18 -26.92
CA PRO A 40 -28.11 -24.21 -25.48
C PRO A 40 -29.21 -23.23 -25.04
N GLU A 41 -30.21 -23.75 -24.33
CA GLU A 41 -31.22 -22.94 -23.62
C GLU A 41 -30.55 -22.13 -22.49
N SER A 42 -30.71 -20.81 -22.56
CA SER A 42 -30.32 -19.87 -21.51
C SER A 42 -31.20 -20.05 -20.26
N ALA A 43 -30.64 -20.60 -19.19
CA ALA A 43 -31.21 -20.49 -17.86
C ALA A 43 -30.84 -19.13 -17.25
N ALA A 44 -31.86 -18.32 -16.96
CA ALA A 44 -31.75 -17.04 -16.28
C ALA A 44 -31.41 -17.24 -14.78
N PRO A 45 -30.39 -16.56 -14.22
CA PRO A 45 -30.21 -16.53 -12.77
C PRO A 45 -31.12 -15.49 -12.13
N GLU A 46 -31.93 -15.95 -11.19
CA GLU A 46 -32.80 -15.16 -10.34
C GLU A 46 -31.95 -14.34 -9.35
N SER A 47 -32.05 -13.00 -9.46
CA SER A 47 -31.36 -12.04 -8.59
C SER A 47 -31.95 -12.08 -7.17
N ALA A 48 -31.20 -12.63 -6.22
CA ALA A 48 -31.46 -12.45 -4.79
C ALA A 48 -30.80 -11.16 -4.30
N ALA A 49 -31.62 -10.20 -3.86
CA ALA A 49 -31.20 -8.95 -3.25
C ALA A 49 -30.71 -9.17 -1.81
N PRO A 50 -29.52 -8.68 -1.40
CA PRO A 50 -29.14 -8.65 0.01
C PRO A 50 -29.76 -7.43 0.70
N GLU A 51 -30.61 -7.72 1.68
CA GLU A 51 -31.20 -6.76 2.62
C GLU A 51 -30.10 -6.10 3.47
N SER A 52 -30.09 -4.76 3.47
CA SER A 52 -29.07 -3.92 4.08
C SER A 52 -29.38 -3.73 5.57
N ALA A 53 -28.62 -4.40 6.45
CA ALA A 53 -28.68 -4.17 7.89
C ALA A 53 -27.73 -3.03 8.28
N ALA A 54 -28.30 -1.91 8.72
CA ALA A 54 -27.60 -0.76 9.27
C ALA A 54 -27.16 -1.03 10.73
N PRO A 55 -25.90 -0.76 11.12
CA PRO A 55 -25.54 -0.73 12.52
C PRO A 55 -25.80 0.67 13.10
N GLU A 56 -26.87 0.78 13.89
CA GLU A 56 -27.00 1.82 14.90
C GLU A 56 -25.97 1.55 16.01
N ASN A 57 -25.03 2.47 16.22
CA ASN A 57 -24.21 2.46 17.42
C ASN A 57 -24.22 3.85 18.07
N ALA A 58 -25.14 3.93 19.03
CA ALA A 58 -25.06 4.62 20.31
C ALA A 58 -23.89 5.60 20.51
N VAL A 59 -24.29 6.87 20.58
CA VAL A 59 -23.62 7.93 21.31
C VAL A 59 -23.57 7.55 22.79
N SER A 60 -22.37 7.27 23.32
CA SER A 60 -22.09 7.29 24.75
C SER A 60 -21.38 8.59 25.09
N GLU A 61 -22.18 9.59 25.48
CA GLU A 61 -21.70 10.75 26.22
C GLU A 61 -21.76 10.38 27.71
N ASP A 62 -20.63 10.00 28.29
CA ASP A 62 -20.51 9.97 29.75
C ASP A 62 -19.24 10.72 30.16
N GLY A 63 -19.47 11.90 30.72
CA GLY A 63 -18.45 12.81 31.17
C GLY A 63 -17.89 12.36 32.51
N THR A 64 -16.61 11.98 32.53
CA THR A 64 -15.82 11.95 33.75
C THR A 64 -14.74 13.03 33.71
N PRO A 65 -14.71 13.95 34.68
CA PRO A 65 -13.68 14.99 34.76
C PRO A 65 -12.34 14.41 35.25
N VAL A 66 -11.33 14.66 34.42
CA VAL A 66 -9.97 15.07 34.80
C VAL A 66 -9.33 14.33 35.99
N ASP A 67 -8.57 13.29 35.66
CA ASP A 67 -7.46 12.83 36.52
C ASP A 67 -6.14 13.41 35.94
N PRO A 68 -5.37 14.23 36.67
CA PRO A 68 -4.07 14.75 36.23
C PRO A 68 -3.03 13.62 36.25
N PHE A 69 -3.01 12.83 35.17
CA PHE A 69 -2.18 11.64 35.09
C PHE A 69 -0.69 11.93 35.36
N PRO A 70 -0.06 11.15 36.27
CA PRO A 70 1.38 11.17 36.46
C PRO A 70 2.05 10.78 35.14
N THR A 71 3.13 11.47 34.82
CA THR A 71 4.02 11.23 33.69
C THR A 71 4.56 9.79 33.75
N ARG A 72 3.76 8.86 33.23
CA ARG A 72 4.08 7.45 33.08
C ARG A 72 5.20 7.40 32.06
N ARG A 73 6.44 7.41 32.56
CA ARG A 73 7.66 7.20 31.77
C ARG A 73 7.41 5.95 30.94
N LEU A 74 7.08 6.15 29.66
CA LEU A 74 6.90 5.10 28.67
C LEU A 74 8.23 4.37 28.62
N ARG A 75 8.36 3.30 29.40
CA ARG A 75 9.49 2.38 29.35
C ARG A 75 9.65 2.02 27.89
N ALA A 76 10.80 2.37 27.32
CA ALA A 76 11.11 2.15 25.92
C ALA A 76 10.85 0.69 25.61
N ARG A 77 9.70 0.41 24.99
CA ARG A 77 9.31 -0.95 24.62
C ARG A 77 10.40 -1.41 23.65
N PRO A 78 11.14 -2.50 23.95
CA PRO A 78 12.18 -2.97 23.05
C PRO A 78 11.53 -3.16 21.69
N LYS A 79 12.00 -2.40 20.69
CA LYS A 79 11.48 -2.46 19.33
C LYS A 79 11.84 -3.86 18.83
N LYS A 80 10.91 -4.81 18.93
CA LYS A 80 11.05 -6.09 18.24
C LYS A 80 11.45 -5.77 16.81
N PRO A 81 12.52 -6.37 16.27
CA PRO A 81 12.87 -6.16 14.88
C PRO A 81 11.66 -6.62 14.08
N LEU A 82 10.90 -5.66 13.54
CA LEU A 82 9.86 -5.96 12.59
C LEU A 82 10.58 -6.72 11.49
N ARG A 83 10.20 -7.98 11.27
CA ARG A 83 10.72 -8.76 10.15
C ARG A 83 10.34 -7.97 8.91
N LEU A 84 11.31 -7.23 8.39
CA LEU A 84 11.11 -6.38 7.23
C LEU A 84 10.93 -7.33 6.06
N LEU A 85 9.73 -7.36 5.49
CA LEU A 85 9.52 -7.97 4.19
C LEU A 85 10.56 -7.41 3.22
N PRO A 86 11.10 -8.23 2.30
CA PRO A 86 12.02 -7.75 1.29
C PRO A 86 11.43 -6.53 0.58
N ARG A 87 12.21 -5.45 0.47
CA ARG A 87 11.78 -4.19 -0.19
C ARG A 87 12.32 -4.05 -1.62
N GLY A 88 12.94 -5.11 -2.13
CA GLY A 88 13.47 -5.19 -3.49
C GLY A 88 12.36 -5.09 -4.53
N TYR A 89 12.70 -4.69 -5.75
CA TYR A 89 11.78 -4.77 -6.88
C TYR A 89 11.54 -6.24 -7.25
N GLY A 90 10.30 -6.63 -7.55
CA GLY A 90 9.96 -8.01 -7.95
C GLY A 90 10.14 -9.05 -6.84
N TRP A 91 10.16 -8.64 -5.57
CA TRP A 91 10.44 -9.57 -4.48
C TRP A 91 9.37 -10.65 -4.31
N LEU A 92 8.12 -10.38 -4.68
CA LEU A 92 7.03 -11.34 -4.54
C LEU A 92 7.19 -12.48 -5.55
N VAL A 93 7.55 -12.17 -6.78
CA VAL A 93 7.87 -13.15 -7.83
C VAL A 93 9.08 -14.01 -7.45
N ARG A 94 10.08 -13.42 -6.78
CA ARG A 94 11.25 -14.16 -6.27
C ARG A 94 10.90 -15.11 -5.12
N MET A 95 9.89 -14.78 -4.31
CA MET A 95 9.44 -15.62 -3.20
C MET A 95 8.49 -16.74 -3.66
N GLY A 96 7.73 -16.52 -4.73
CA GLY A 96 6.79 -17.49 -5.26
C GLY A 96 6.69 -17.37 -6.79
N PRO A 97 7.36 -18.25 -7.56
CA PRO A 97 7.26 -18.24 -9.02
C PRO A 97 5.83 -18.55 -9.51
N ASP A 98 5.03 -19.24 -8.71
CA ASP A 98 3.61 -19.47 -8.98
C ASP A 98 2.78 -18.18 -9.04
N LEU A 99 3.34 -17.05 -8.55
CA LEU A 99 2.70 -15.75 -8.59
C LEU A 99 2.93 -14.99 -9.90
N VAL A 100 3.77 -15.51 -10.80
CA VAL A 100 4.08 -14.89 -12.10
C VAL A 100 2.83 -14.67 -12.97
N PRO A 101 1.89 -15.62 -13.12
CA PRO A 101 0.70 -15.42 -13.96
C PRO A 101 -0.14 -14.22 -13.51
N TYR A 102 -0.31 -14.03 -12.20
CA TYR A 102 -1.05 -12.88 -11.65
C TYR A 102 -0.35 -11.55 -11.94
N GLY A 103 0.99 -11.54 -11.98
CA GLY A 103 1.76 -10.37 -12.40
C GLY A 103 1.50 -10.02 -13.86
N ILE A 104 1.40 -11.04 -14.73
CA ILE A 104 1.09 -10.85 -16.17
C ILE A 104 -0.35 -10.35 -16.35
N GLU A 105 -1.32 -10.94 -15.65
CA GLU A 105 -2.72 -10.49 -15.66
C GLU A 105 -2.86 -9.04 -15.18
N LEU A 106 -2.16 -8.68 -14.09
CA LEU A 106 -2.14 -7.30 -13.61
C LEU A 106 -1.51 -6.36 -14.63
N ALA A 107 -0.43 -6.75 -15.30
CA ALA A 107 0.18 -5.94 -16.36
C ALA A 107 -0.77 -5.76 -17.54
N TYR A 108 -1.49 -6.81 -17.95
CA TYR A 108 -2.50 -6.73 -19.00
C TYR A 108 -3.66 -5.81 -18.62
N PHE A 109 -4.17 -5.93 -17.40
CA PHE A 109 -5.21 -5.06 -16.86
C PHE A 109 -4.79 -3.58 -16.83
N LEU A 110 -3.55 -3.30 -16.44
CA LEU A 110 -2.99 -1.94 -16.46
C LEU A 110 -2.73 -1.40 -17.86
N ALA A 111 -2.64 -2.26 -18.88
CA ALA A 111 -2.48 -1.87 -20.27
C ALA A 111 -3.82 -1.52 -20.95
N GLN A 112 -4.96 -1.84 -20.32
CA GLN A 112 -6.27 -1.51 -20.88
C GLN A 112 -6.52 0.01 -20.85
N PRO A 113 -7.08 0.59 -21.93
CA PRO A 113 -7.36 2.03 -21.99
C PRO A 113 -8.36 2.46 -20.92
N ASP A 114 -9.39 1.65 -20.67
CA ASP A 114 -10.40 1.90 -19.63
C ASP A 114 -9.76 2.02 -18.24
N MET A 115 -8.71 1.22 -17.97
CA MET A 115 -7.96 1.31 -16.72
C MET A 115 -7.11 2.58 -16.65
N ALA A 116 -6.52 3.00 -17.76
CA ALA A 116 -5.79 4.27 -17.83
C ALA A 116 -6.72 5.47 -17.58
N GLU A 117 -7.93 5.46 -18.15
CA GLU A 117 -8.95 6.50 -17.92
C GLU A 117 -9.42 6.53 -16.45
N LEU A 118 -9.62 5.35 -15.85
CA LEU A 118 -9.97 5.23 -14.43
C LEU A 118 -8.86 5.79 -13.53
N LEU A 119 -7.59 5.50 -13.86
CA LEU A 119 -6.44 6.00 -13.12
C LEU A 119 -6.24 7.50 -13.29
N ALA A 120 -6.57 8.05 -14.46
CA ALA A 120 -6.57 9.49 -14.70
C ALA A 120 -7.65 10.18 -13.84
N THR A 121 -8.84 9.59 -13.75
CA THR A 121 -9.95 10.11 -12.95
C THR A 121 -9.68 9.98 -11.43
N ALA A 122 -9.03 8.90 -11.01
CA ALA A 122 -8.75 8.61 -9.60
C ALA A 122 -7.25 8.35 -9.33
N PRO A 123 -6.41 9.40 -9.27
CA PRO A 123 -4.97 9.25 -9.00
C PRO A 123 -4.64 8.60 -7.65
N ARG A 124 -5.59 8.60 -6.70
CA ARG A 124 -5.44 7.93 -5.40
C ARG A 124 -5.33 6.41 -5.53
N LEU A 125 -6.01 5.82 -6.51
CA LEU A 125 -5.95 4.38 -6.76
C LEU A 125 -4.51 3.95 -7.13
N TRP A 126 -3.79 4.82 -7.82
CA TRP A 126 -2.39 4.59 -8.15
C TRP A 126 -1.48 4.42 -6.93
N ASN A 127 -1.75 5.11 -5.83
CA ASN A 127 -0.96 4.98 -4.60
C ASN A 127 -1.08 3.58 -3.98
N VAL A 128 -2.19 2.89 -4.24
CA VAL A 128 -2.43 1.52 -3.77
C VAL A 128 -1.80 0.51 -4.72
N LEU A 129 -1.93 0.72 -6.03
CA LEU A 129 -1.40 -0.19 -7.05
C LEU A 129 0.12 -0.14 -7.17
N ARG A 130 0.73 1.03 -6.99
CA ARG A 130 2.18 1.20 -7.18
C ARG A 130 3.02 0.27 -6.29
N PRO A 131 2.75 0.12 -4.97
CA PRO A 131 3.39 -0.92 -4.17
C PRO A 131 3.22 -2.31 -4.77
N ILE A 132 2.01 -2.68 -5.19
CA ILE A 132 1.69 -3.99 -5.77
C ILE A 132 2.51 -4.24 -7.04
N CYS A 133 2.53 -3.29 -7.98
CA CYS A 133 3.36 -3.39 -9.19
C CYS A 133 4.84 -3.57 -8.84
N ARG A 134 5.34 -2.85 -7.83
CA ARG A 134 6.73 -2.99 -7.35
C ARG A 134 7.00 -4.37 -6.74
N MET A 135 6.01 -4.97 -6.05
CA MET A 135 6.12 -6.32 -5.51
C MET A 135 6.24 -7.37 -6.62
N PHE A 136 5.43 -7.23 -7.68
CA PHE A 136 5.46 -8.11 -8.84
C PHE A 136 6.58 -7.81 -9.83
N GLY A 137 7.23 -6.66 -9.73
CA GLY A 137 8.27 -6.27 -10.67
C GLY A 137 7.72 -5.78 -12.02
N ILE A 138 6.50 -5.22 -12.01
CA ILE A 138 5.85 -4.64 -13.18
C ILE A 138 6.24 -3.17 -13.27
N THR A 139 6.74 -2.75 -14.43
CA THR A 139 7.07 -1.34 -14.67
C THR A 139 5.77 -0.60 -14.96
N PRO A 140 5.43 0.43 -14.18
CA PRO A 140 4.24 1.20 -14.46
C PRO A 140 4.36 1.93 -15.80
N PRO A 141 3.26 2.08 -16.57
CA PRO A 141 3.31 2.82 -17.82
C PRO A 141 3.71 4.29 -17.58
N GLU A 142 4.58 4.82 -18.43
CA GLU A 142 5.16 6.18 -18.29
C GLU A 142 4.12 7.30 -18.43
N THR A 143 2.95 6.99 -18.98
CA THR A 143 1.84 7.93 -19.16
C THR A 143 1.22 8.39 -17.85
N LEU A 144 1.55 7.74 -16.73
CA LEU A 144 0.99 8.10 -15.43
C LEU A 144 1.76 9.27 -14.78
N PRO A 145 1.05 10.30 -14.29
CA PRO A 145 1.69 11.39 -13.58
C PRO A 145 2.43 10.83 -12.36
N LEU A 146 3.75 11.00 -12.35
CA LEU A 146 4.56 10.72 -11.18
C LEU A 146 3.98 11.52 -10.00
N PRO A 147 3.74 10.91 -8.83
CA PRO A 147 3.29 11.67 -7.68
C PRO A 147 4.29 12.79 -7.45
N PRO A 148 3.80 14.01 -7.12
CA PRO A 148 4.67 15.15 -6.91
C PRO A 148 5.78 14.74 -5.93
N PRO A 149 7.04 15.11 -6.21
CA PRO A 149 8.16 14.74 -5.35
C PRO A 149 7.78 15.09 -3.92
N ARG A 150 7.74 14.07 -3.06
CA ARG A 150 7.32 14.24 -1.67
C ARG A 150 8.18 15.38 -1.13
N PRO A 151 7.58 16.50 -0.66
CA PRO A 151 8.34 17.69 -0.30
C PRO A 151 9.44 17.21 0.62
N ALA A 152 10.69 17.47 0.22
CA ALA A 152 11.88 16.93 0.88
C ALA A 152 11.63 17.09 2.37
N ARG A 153 11.38 15.96 3.05
CA ARG A 153 10.82 15.96 4.41
C ARG A 153 11.70 16.90 5.19
N ARG A 154 11.21 18.13 5.47
CA ARG A 154 12.02 19.26 5.95
C ARG A 154 12.93 18.64 6.97
N ALA A 155 14.22 18.52 6.62
CA ALA A 155 15.17 17.71 7.37
C ALA A 155 14.97 18.16 8.79
N THR A 156 14.34 17.31 9.61
CA THR A 156 13.66 17.76 10.82
C THR A 156 14.69 18.53 11.58
N ALA A 157 14.56 19.87 11.59
CA ALA A 157 15.70 20.79 11.75
C ALA A 157 16.47 20.26 12.93
N ALA A 158 17.66 19.69 12.64
CA ALA A 158 18.30 18.64 13.43
C ALA A 158 18.01 18.95 14.88
N ARG A 159 17.08 18.19 15.49
CA ARG A 159 16.51 18.54 16.80
C ARG A 159 17.73 18.84 17.67
N PRO A 160 17.93 20.09 18.11
CA PRO A 160 19.21 20.55 18.61
C PRO A 160 19.65 19.55 19.66
N ASP A 161 20.80 18.93 19.41
CA ASP A 161 21.31 17.85 20.22
C ASP A 161 21.27 18.33 21.68
N PRO A 162 20.49 17.68 22.58
CA PRO A 162 20.31 18.16 23.94
C PRO A 162 21.66 18.27 24.68
N VAL A 163 22.66 17.49 24.26
CA VAL A 163 24.02 17.55 24.79
C VAL A 163 24.71 18.88 24.42
N ARG A 164 24.41 19.42 23.23
CA ARG A 164 24.97 20.69 22.76
C ARG A 164 24.34 21.89 23.49
N MET A 165 23.08 21.77 23.92
CA MET A 165 22.46 22.79 24.78
C MET A 165 23.08 22.81 26.18
N LEU A 166 23.29 21.63 26.80
CA LEU A 166 23.95 21.54 28.11
C LEU A 166 25.38 22.13 28.10
N ARG A 167 26.16 21.85 27.05
CA ARG A 167 27.51 22.43 26.93
C ARG A 167 27.52 23.94 26.68
N LEU A 168 26.50 24.49 26.03
CA LEU A 168 26.36 25.94 25.85
C LEU A 168 25.93 26.62 27.16
N SER A 169 25.13 25.95 27.99
CA SER A 169 24.77 26.41 29.33
C SER A 169 26.00 26.44 30.26
N ASP A 170 26.84 25.40 30.24
CA ASP A 170 28.06 25.36 31.05
C ASP A 170 29.10 26.41 30.60
N ALA A 171 29.23 26.64 29.28
CA ALA A 171 30.12 27.66 28.75
C ALA A 171 29.62 29.10 29.01
N ALA A 172 28.31 29.31 29.08
CA ALA A 172 27.73 30.59 29.48
C ALA A 172 27.94 30.85 30.98
N ALA A 173 27.73 29.85 31.84
CA ALA A 173 27.99 29.96 33.28
C ALA A 173 29.46 30.27 33.59
N ALA A 174 30.41 29.69 32.82
CA ALA A 174 31.83 29.97 32.97
C ALA A 174 32.26 31.39 32.54
N ARG A 175 31.43 32.13 31.79
CA ARG A 175 31.69 33.54 31.46
C ARG A 175 31.13 34.51 32.49
N GLU A 176 30.06 34.13 33.17
CA GLU A 176 29.43 34.96 34.21
C GLU A 176 30.19 34.88 35.54
N TYR A 177 30.84 33.74 35.81
CA TYR A 177 31.82 33.59 36.87
C TYR A 177 33.24 33.75 36.31
N GLY A 178 33.74 34.99 36.29
CA GLY A 178 35.13 35.28 35.94
C GLY A 178 36.14 34.49 36.80
N PRO A 179 37.45 34.50 36.43
CA PRO A 179 38.50 33.64 36.98
C PRO A 179 38.84 33.85 38.48
N GLN A 180 38.02 34.57 39.23
CA GLN A 180 38.19 34.76 40.66
C GLN A 180 37.45 33.67 41.46
N GLY A 181 38.12 32.53 41.67
CA GLY A 181 38.06 31.88 42.98
C GLY A 181 37.00 30.79 43.23
N TYR A 182 36.73 29.89 42.27
CA TYR A 182 36.04 28.65 42.66
C TYR A 182 37.00 27.72 43.43
N ARG A 183 36.95 27.79 44.76
CA ARG A 183 37.65 26.89 45.67
C ARG A 183 36.70 25.73 45.96
N PRO A 184 36.94 24.51 45.42
CA PRO A 184 36.04 23.39 45.66
C PRO A 184 35.99 23.07 47.16
N PRO A 185 34.82 22.71 47.71
CA PRO A 185 34.71 22.29 49.09
C PRO A 185 35.52 21.00 49.27
N LEU A 186 36.56 21.08 50.08
CA LEU A 186 37.31 19.92 50.53
C LEU A 186 36.37 19.10 51.42
N PHE A 187 35.76 18.06 50.85
CA PHE A 187 35.09 17.05 51.65
C PHE A 187 36.17 16.26 52.41
N GLY A 188 36.21 16.51 53.71
CA GLY A 188 37.03 15.77 54.66
C GLY A 188 36.63 14.30 54.70
N ARG A 189 37.65 13.46 54.86
CA ARG A 189 37.56 12.02 55.09
C ARG A 189 36.86 11.68 56.40
#